data_AF-A0A4R3M551-F1
#
_entry.id   AF-A0A4R3M551-F1
#
_cell.length_a   1.000
_cell.length_b   1.000
_cell.length_c   1.000
_cell.angle_alpha   90.00
_cell.angle_beta   90.00
_cell.angle_gamma   90.00
#
_symmetry.space_group_name_H-M   'P 1'
#
loop_
_entity.id
_entity.type
_entity.pdbx_description
1 polymer ?
#
loop_
_entity_poly.entity_id
_entity_poly.type
_entity_poly.pdbx_seq_one_letter_code
_entity_poly.pdbx_strand_id
1 'polypeptide(L)'
;MQRKITVILCADVVGYARLMAEDEEETLRRLVNYRKVFEDFVGQYNGRIFNTAGDAVLAEFRSSVDAVRAAIDIQETLRTRNYGYPQSRQMLFRIGITIGDVVERDGDLLGDAVNVAARLQGLAAPGGIWVSRTVHEQVAGKMSLHFRDLGAHPVKNIPQPVHVYAVMAGGAELEPAGAAPAKAAAGTRRAWSTAAVLATVVAIAAGGVAFWTMDHTADVTPPSDRPAAPLAAPAATAATSEGAVAGTFIAERVPFLREDNRNDIKDSYVPARDHKALAINRYGYGFAVAEPSEAVARDKALAACTSATNEACEIYAVGDTMVWPHPLPAMPPQPWLREVAGGGEPFDPDRVPFARASDRALIESFSERPLPRALAINDDGLIGMSWGGTGRLDPVRRSLEFCGDRAGVPCLLAAVDDRFAFPFPEGVEIEGLFRPESDMALSPAQRERVMAVYAGPDWRAVAVGAGDIGVTVGRGSQREATESAMAECRRTAPDCRILAINTFRVAARP
;
A
#
# COMPACT_ATOMS: atom_id res chain seq x y z
N MET A 1 26.73 -5.27 -7.20
CA MET A 1 26.33 -6.20 -6.11
C MET A 1 27.51 -6.35 -5.18
N GLN A 2 27.37 -5.90 -3.94
CA GLN A 2 28.43 -5.98 -2.92
C GLN A 2 27.88 -6.72 -1.71
N ARG A 3 28.60 -7.74 -1.22
CA ARG A 3 28.26 -8.43 0.03
C ARG A 3 28.90 -7.74 1.21
N LYS A 4 28.16 -7.62 2.31
CA LYS A 4 28.67 -7.08 3.57
C LYS A 4 27.90 -7.68 4.75
N ILE A 5 28.57 -7.78 5.88
CA ILE A 5 27.91 -8.08 7.16
C ILE A 5 27.45 -6.75 7.75
N THR A 6 26.16 -6.66 8.08
CA THR A 6 25.58 -5.46 8.68
C THR A 6 24.51 -5.85 9.70
N VAL A 7 24.15 -4.92 10.58
CA VAL A 7 23.05 -5.09 11.53
C VAL A 7 21.79 -4.52 10.90
N ILE A 8 20.74 -5.31 10.84
CA ILE A 8 19.44 -4.91 10.29
C ILE A 8 18.47 -4.67 11.45
N LEU A 9 17.84 -3.51 11.44
CA LEU A 9 16.69 -3.15 12.26
C LEU A 9 15.47 -3.10 11.36
N CYS A 10 14.42 -3.83 11.73
CA CYS A 10 13.10 -3.76 11.11
C CYS A 10 12.10 -3.26 12.15
N ALA A 11 11.29 -2.28 11.80
CA ALA A 11 10.21 -1.77 12.63
C ALA A 11 8.92 -1.65 11.84
N ASP A 12 7.77 -1.72 12.52
CA ASP A 12 6.44 -1.74 11.89
C ASP A 12 5.34 -1.38 12.91
N VAL A 13 4.21 -0.82 12.48
CA VAL A 13 3.16 -0.33 13.38
C VAL A 13 2.19 -1.46 13.75
N VAL A 14 1.83 -1.51 15.02
CA VAL A 14 0.82 -2.44 15.53
C VAL A 14 -0.58 -1.97 15.14
N GLY A 15 -1.28 -2.80 14.36
CA GLY A 15 -2.67 -2.54 14.01
C GLY A 15 -2.84 -1.31 13.12
N TYR A 16 -1.87 -1.03 12.26
CA TYR A 16 -1.88 0.12 11.34
C TYR A 16 -3.19 0.24 10.56
N ALA A 17 -3.67 -0.86 9.96
CA ALA A 17 -4.93 -0.89 9.23
C ALA A 17 -6.14 -0.44 10.07
N ARG A 18 -6.18 -0.76 11.37
CA ARG A 18 -7.24 -0.31 12.28
C ARG A 18 -7.15 1.20 12.53
N LEU A 19 -5.94 1.71 12.79
CA LEU A 19 -5.73 3.15 12.99
C LEU A 19 -6.11 3.95 11.73
N MET A 20 -5.76 3.43 10.55
CA MET A 20 -6.14 3.99 9.24
C MET A 20 -7.65 4.00 9.03
N ALA A 21 -8.34 2.90 9.36
CA ALA A 21 -9.81 2.82 9.23
C ALA A 21 -10.56 3.74 10.22
N GLU A 22 -9.99 4.02 11.40
CA GLU A 22 -10.61 4.89 12.39
C GLU A 22 -10.42 6.39 12.10
N ASP A 23 -9.23 6.79 11.66
CA ASP A 23 -8.87 8.18 11.39
C ASP A 23 -7.63 8.22 10.48
N GLU A 24 -7.87 8.24 9.17
CA GLU A 24 -6.83 8.15 8.15
C GLU A 24 -5.87 9.35 8.20
N GLU A 25 -6.42 10.58 8.24
CA GLU A 25 -5.64 11.82 8.20
C GLU A 25 -4.72 11.94 9.43
N GLU A 26 -5.25 11.70 10.64
CA GLU A 26 -4.45 11.77 11.86
C GLU A 26 -3.44 10.62 11.95
N THR A 27 -3.76 9.44 11.42
CA THR A 27 -2.83 8.30 11.39
C THR A 27 -1.66 8.56 10.45
N LEU A 28 -1.91 9.07 9.24
CA LEU A 28 -0.86 9.44 8.30
C LEU A 28 0.03 10.57 8.85
N ARG A 29 -0.57 11.61 9.44
CA ARG A 29 0.17 12.71 10.07
C ARG A 29 1.08 12.22 11.20
N ARG A 30 0.59 11.29 12.03
CA ARG A 30 1.39 10.68 13.11
C ARG A 30 2.50 9.79 12.56
N LEU A 31 2.21 8.99 11.54
CA LEU A 31 3.22 8.12 10.91
C LEU A 31 4.39 8.94 10.36
N VAL A 32 4.12 10.06 9.67
CA VAL A 32 5.18 10.98 9.19
C VAL A 32 6.01 11.52 10.36
N ASN A 33 5.36 11.98 11.43
CA ASN A 33 6.06 12.49 12.61
C ASN A 33 6.88 11.42 13.34
N TYR A 34 6.41 10.18 13.33
CA TYR A 34 7.09 9.05 13.98
C TYR A 34 8.23 8.55 13.11
N ARG A 35 8.10 8.54 11.78
CA ARG A 35 9.22 8.28 10.86
C ARG A 35 10.36 9.27 11.01
N LYS A 36 10.06 10.54 11.26
CA LYS A 36 11.10 11.53 11.58
C LYS A 36 11.90 11.15 12.83
N VAL A 37 11.26 10.54 13.84
CA VAL A 37 11.97 10.00 15.02
C VAL A 37 12.93 8.89 14.62
N PHE A 38 12.50 7.99 13.73
CA PHE A 38 13.38 6.97 13.18
C PHE A 38 14.55 7.59 12.41
N GLU A 39 14.30 8.55 11.52
CA GLU A 39 15.34 9.24 10.74
C GLU A 39 16.38 9.91 11.66
N ASP A 40 15.91 10.66 12.66
CA ASP A 40 16.77 11.39 13.61
C ASP A 40 17.68 10.42 14.39
N PHE A 41 17.11 9.38 15.01
CA PHE A 41 17.90 8.44 15.82
C PHE A 41 18.72 7.47 15.00
N VAL A 42 18.22 6.98 13.86
CA VAL A 42 19.01 6.15 12.94
C VAL A 42 20.23 6.93 12.48
N GLY A 43 20.06 8.20 12.08
CA GLY A 43 21.17 9.08 11.70
C GLY A 43 22.15 9.36 12.87
N GLN A 44 21.62 9.70 14.04
CA GLN A 44 22.42 9.96 15.25
C GLN A 44 23.33 8.78 15.63
N TYR A 45 22.85 7.55 15.44
CA TYR A 45 23.57 6.33 15.75
C TYR A 45 24.32 5.74 14.52
N ASN A 46 24.65 6.57 13.54
CA ASN A 46 25.43 6.19 12.34
C ASN A 46 24.81 5.04 11.53
N GLY A 47 23.49 4.91 11.59
CA GLY A 47 22.72 4.00 10.75
C GLY A 47 22.22 4.67 9.47
N ARG A 48 21.64 3.87 8.60
CA ARG A 48 20.99 4.33 7.36
C ARG A 48 19.66 3.62 7.18
N ILE A 49 18.60 4.38 6.96
CA ILE A 49 17.33 3.83 6.49
C ILE A 49 17.52 3.51 5.00
N PHE A 50 17.36 2.23 4.64
CA PHE A 50 17.54 1.77 3.26
C PHE A 50 16.21 1.43 2.58
N ASN A 51 15.14 1.20 3.35
CA ASN A 51 13.81 0.91 2.81
C ASN A 51 12.71 1.30 3.83
N THR A 52 11.60 1.83 3.33
CA THR A 52 10.38 2.11 4.11
C THR A 52 9.18 1.63 3.30
N ALA A 53 8.81 0.36 3.46
CA ALA A 53 7.67 -0.23 2.77
C ALA A 53 6.42 -0.14 3.63
N GLY A 54 5.43 0.65 3.22
CA GLY A 54 4.24 0.88 4.04
C GLY A 54 4.59 1.55 5.37
N ASP A 55 4.01 1.13 6.48
CA ASP A 55 4.33 1.61 7.82
C ASP A 55 5.64 1.04 8.40
N ALA A 56 6.30 0.13 7.68
CA ALA A 56 7.56 -0.45 8.08
C ALA A 56 8.76 0.48 7.84
N VAL A 57 9.78 0.35 8.70
CA VAL A 57 11.06 1.04 8.61
C VAL A 57 12.18 0.01 8.66
N LEU A 58 13.03 -0.02 7.64
CA LEU A 58 14.21 -0.87 7.58
C LEU A 58 15.48 -0.01 7.58
N ALA A 59 16.32 -0.27 8.57
CA ALA A 59 17.58 0.44 8.76
C ALA A 59 18.74 -0.52 8.91
N GLU A 60 19.92 -0.10 8.43
CA GLU A 60 21.17 -0.79 8.66
C GLU A 60 22.09 -0.02 9.60
N PHE A 61 22.87 -0.75 10.40
CA PHE A 61 23.89 -0.21 11.29
C PHE A 61 25.17 -1.03 11.18
N ARG A 62 26.32 -0.37 11.32
CA ARG A 62 27.62 -1.05 11.39
C ARG A 62 27.90 -1.70 12.75
N SER A 63 27.09 -1.40 13.76
CA SER A 63 27.31 -1.76 15.17
C SER A 63 26.01 -2.22 15.80
N SER A 64 26.03 -3.40 16.44
CA SER A 64 24.85 -3.92 17.16
C SER A 64 24.50 -3.09 18.39
N VAL A 65 25.50 -2.45 19.01
CA VAL A 65 25.27 -1.54 20.14
C VAL A 65 24.51 -0.31 19.68
N ASP A 66 24.90 0.27 18.54
CA ASP A 66 24.26 1.48 18.01
C ASP A 66 22.84 1.21 17.53
N ALA A 67 22.61 0.06 16.89
CA ALA A 67 21.25 -0.37 16.51
C ALA A 67 20.33 -0.53 17.73
N VAL A 68 20.82 -1.15 18.81
CA VAL A 68 20.03 -1.35 20.03
C VAL A 68 19.79 -0.02 20.76
N ARG A 69 20.77 0.88 20.82
CA ARG A 69 20.59 2.24 21.37
C ARG A 69 19.54 3.04 20.59
N ALA A 70 19.65 3.04 19.27
CA ALA A 70 18.68 3.70 18.40
C ALA A 70 17.27 3.15 18.65
N ALA A 71 17.11 1.82 18.69
CA ALA A 71 15.82 1.20 18.95
C ALA A 71 15.23 1.58 20.31
N ILE A 72 16.05 1.66 21.36
CA ILE A 72 15.62 2.09 22.69
C ILE A 72 15.13 3.53 22.63
N ASP A 73 15.96 4.47 22.18
CA ASP A 73 15.63 5.90 22.16
C ASP A 73 14.39 6.20 21.29
N ILE A 74 14.25 5.48 20.17
CA ILE A 74 13.04 5.50 19.34
C ILE A 74 11.84 5.06 20.18
N GLN A 75 11.86 3.88 20.79
CA GLN A 75 10.72 3.40 21.59
C GLN A 75 10.40 4.33 22.77
N GLU A 76 11.40 4.91 23.43
CA GLU A 76 11.19 5.87 24.52
C GLU A 76 10.52 7.16 24.05
N THR A 77 10.97 7.68 22.91
CA THR A 77 10.42 8.90 22.31
C THR A 77 9.01 8.67 21.81
N LEU A 78 8.76 7.54 21.14
CA LEU A 78 7.42 7.18 20.66
C LEU A 78 6.45 6.93 21.82
N ARG A 79 6.89 6.27 22.89
CA ARG A 79 6.12 6.11 24.13
C ARG A 79 5.75 7.47 24.73
N THR A 80 6.69 8.41 24.78
CA THR A 80 6.44 9.76 25.28
C THR A 80 5.41 10.50 24.43
N ARG A 81 5.53 10.44 23.09
CA ARG A 81 4.57 11.06 22.16
C ARG A 81 3.19 10.42 22.21
N ASN A 82 3.11 9.11 22.47
CA ASN A 82 1.86 8.38 22.60
C ASN A 82 1.04 8.75 23.86
N TYR A 83 1.63 9.37 24.88
CA TYR A 83 0.86 9.87 26.05
C TYR A 83 -0.16 10.95 25.67
N GLY A 84 0.02 11.64 24.55
CA GLY A 84 -0.95 12.61 24.02
C GLY A 84 -2.23 11.96 23.46
N TYR A 85 -2.31 10.63 23.40
CA TYR A 85 -3.40 9.89 22.76
C TYR A 85 -4.03 8.88 23.72
N PRO A 86 -5.36 8.65 23.60
CA PRO A 86 -6.01 7.56 24.34
C PRO A 86 -5.41 6.21 23.89
N GLN A 87 -5.38 5.23 24.80
CA GLN A 87 -4.71 3.93 24.59
C GLN A 87 -5.16 3.23 23.30
N SER A 88 -6.45 3.30 22.96
CA SER A 88 -7.00 2.75 21.71
C SER A 88 -6.44 3.39 20.44
N ARG A 89 -5.93 4.63 20.53
CA ARG A 89 -5.36 5.36 19.40
C ARG A 89 -3.84 5.44 19.44
N GLN A 90 -3.15 4.85 20.42
CA GLN A 90 -1.69 4.88 20.46
C GLN A 90 -1.09 4.14 19.26
N MET A 91 -0.08 4.74 18.63
CA MET A 91 0.64 4.15 17.51
C MET A 91 1.92 3.49 18.05
N LEU A 92 1.83 2.20 18.32
CA LEU A 92 2.94 1.42 18.88
C LEU A 92 3.73 0.75 17.77
N PHE A 93 5.06 0.81 17.86
CA PHE A 93 5.95 0.10 16.95
C PHE A 93 6.47 -1.19 17.58
N ARG A 94 6.68 -2.19 16.75
CA ARG A 94 7.45 -3.40 17.10
C ARG A 94 8.81 -3.29 16.43
N ILE A 95 9.88 -3.71 17.09
CA ILE A 95 11.24 -3.67 16.53
C ILE A 95 11.90 -5.04 16.61
N GLY A 96 12.50 -5.47 15.51
CA GLY A 96 13.32 -6.67 15.38
C GLY A 96 14.73 -6.32 14.92
N ILE A 97 15.76 -6.84 15.58
CA ILE A 97 17.16 -6.56 15.25
C ILE A 97 17.94 -7.86 15.07
N THR A 98 18.71 -7.96 14.00
CA THR A 98 19.65 -9.08 13.77
C THR A 98 20.91 -8.61 13.07
N ILE A 99 21.93 -9.46 13.02
CA ILE A 99 23.15 -9.25 12.25
C ILE A 99 23.34 -10.41 11.28
N GLY A 100 23.75 -10.10 10.05
CA GLY A 100 24.07 -11.14 9.06
C GLY A 100 24.63 -10.59 7.76
N ASP A 101 24.98 -11.50 6.85
CA ASP A 101 25.44 -11.17 5.50
C ASP A 101 24.27 -10.73 4.63
N VAL A 102 24.46 -9.62 3.93
CA VAL A 102 23.48 -9.04 3.00
C VAL A 102 24.15 -8.66 1.69
N VAL A 103 23.37 -8.64 0.62
CA VAL A 103 23.77 -8.14 -0.69
C VAL A 103 23.17 -6.76 -0.87
N GLU A 104 24.02 -5.77 -1.09
CA GLU A 104 23.61 -4.42 -1.46
C GLU A 104 23.42 -4.30 -2.98
N ARG A 105 22.24 -3.80 -3.37
CA ARG A 105 21.85 -3.56 -4.76
C ARG A 105 20.97 -2.30 -4.81
N ASP A 106 21.38 -1.33 -5.61
CA ASP A 106 20.61 -0.10 -5.88
C ASP A 106 20.19 0.67 -4.60
N GLY A 107 21.03 0.60 -3.56
CA GLY A 107 20.80 1.23 -2.26
C GLY A 107 19.96 0.41 -1.28
N ASP A 108 19.35 -0.69 -1.72
CA ASP A 108 18.57 -1.64 -0.90
C ASP A 108 19.43 -2.83 -0.44
N LEU A 109 18.99 -3.52 0.61
CA LEU A 109 19.66 -4.67 1.20
C LEU A 109 18.79 -5.92 1.08
N LEU A 110 19.37 -6.98 0.54
CA LEU A 110 18.70 -8.26 0.34
C LEU A 110 19.46 -9.37 1.07
N GLY A 111 18.73 -10.29 1.69
CA GLY A 111 19.32 -11.48 2.30
C GLY A 111 18.54 -12.00 3.50
N ASP A 112 18.97 -13.15 4.03
CA ASP A 112 18.30 -13.82 5.14
C ASP A 112 18.25 -12.96 6.40
N ALA A 113 19.26 -12.11 6.63
CA ALA A 113 19.28 -11.19 7.76
C ALA A 113 18.08 -10.22 7.75
N VAL A 114 17.64 -9.77 6.58
CA VAL A 114 16.46 -8.89 6.45
C VAL A 114 15.19 -9.67 6.80
N ASN A 115 15.07 -10.90 6.31
CA ASN A 115 13.94 -11.79 6.63
C ASN A 115 13.88 -12.15 8.12
N VAL A 116 15.03 -12.39 8.77
CA VAL A 116 15.11 -12.62 10.22
C VAL A 116 14.67 -11.38 10.97
N ALA A 117 15.19 -10.20 10.65
CA ALA A 117 14.82 -8.96 11.35
C ALA A 117 13.31 -8.70 11.26
N ALA A 118 12.72 -8.83 10.08
CA ALA A 118 11.28 -8.70 9.88
C ALA A 118 10.49 -9.74 10.68
N ARG A 119 10.97 -11.00 10.75
CA ARG A 119 10.30 -12.04 11.54
C ARG A 119 10.37 -11.75 13.05
N LEU A 120 11.51 -11.29 13.54
CA LEU A 120 11.67 -10.90 14.95
C LEU A 120 10.73 -9.73 15.29
N GLN A 121 10.66 -8.72 14.42
CA GLN A 121 9.72 -7.61 14.54
C GLN A 121 8.28 -8.11 14.62
N GLY A 122 7.87 -8.98 13.70
CA GLY A 122 6.49 -9.47 13.63
C GLY A 122 6.06 -10.27 14.87
N LEU A 123 7.01 -10.87 15.59
CA LEU A 123 6.76 -11.62 16.83
C LEU A 123 6.85 -10.75 18.09
N ALA A 124 7.48 -9.58 18.01
CA ALA A 124 7.66 -8.70 19.16
C ALA A 124 6.32 -8.22 19.73
N ALA A 125 6.29 -8.03 21.06
CA ALA A 125 5.17 -7.36 21.73
C ALA A 125 5.07 -5.89 21.25
N PRO A 126 3.87 -5.27 21.26
CA PRO A 126 3.72 -3.85 20.96
C PRO A 126 4.61 -2.97 21.85
N GLY A 127 5.44 -2.10 21.25
CA GLY A 127 6.45 -1.32 21.99
C GLY A 127 7.73 -2.09 22.33
N GLY A 128 7.78 -3.38 22.01
CA GLY A 128 8.90 -4.27 22.29
C GLY A 128 10.03 -4.18 21.27
N ILE A 129 11.23 -4.56 21.72
CA ILE A 129 12.43 -4.71 20.91
C ILE A 129 12.93 -6.15 21.08
N TRP A 130 12.92 -6.92 20.00
CA TRP A 130 13.40 -8.30 19.98
C TRP A 130 14.69 -8.40 19.17
N VAL A 131 15.68 -9.11 19.71
CA VAL A 131 17.01 -9.25 19.11
C VAL A 131 17.38 -10.72 18.94
N SER A 132 18.12 -11.04 17.88
CA SER A 132 18.67 -12.39 17.72
C SER A 132 19.80 -12.65 18.74
N ARG A 133 20.09 -13.93 18.99
CA ARG A 133 21.21 -14.34 19.86
C ARG A 133 22.53 -13.66 19.48
N THR A 134 22.83 -13.55 18.20
CA THR A 134 24.07 -12.92 17.71
C THR A 134 24.15 -11.45 18.06
N VAL A 135 23.03 -10.72 18.01
CA VAL A 135 22.97 -9.33 18.49
C VAL A 135 23.12 -9.27 20.00
N HIS A 136 22.38 -10.12 20.74
CA HIS A 136 22.46 -10.21 22.21
C HIS A 136 23.90 -10.44 22.70
N GLU A 137 24.62 -11.41 22.13
CA GLU A 137 26.01 -11.71 22.48
C GLU A 137 26.94 -10.51 22.25
N GLN A 138 26.67 -9.68 21.23
CA GLN A 138 27.47 -8.49 20.96
C GLN A 138 27.20 -7.31 21.90
N VAL A 139 26.04 -7.27 22.57
CA VAL A 139 25.59 -6.13 23.39
C VAL A 139 25.51 -6.41 24.90
N ALA A 140 25.31 -7.66 25.33
CA ALA A 140 25.03 -8.03 26.72
C ALA A 140 26.14 -7.61 27.72
N GLY A 141 27.38 -7.46 27.27
CA GLY A 141 28.50 -6.98 28.09
C GLY A 141 28.87 -5.50 27.88
N LYS A 142 28.16 -4.78 26.99
CA LYS A 142 28.51 -3.40 26.58
C LYS A 142 27.46 -2.36 26.97
N MET A 143 26.29 -2.82 27.41
CA MET A 143 25.17 -1.98 27.80
C MET A 143 24.56 -2.50 29.10
N SER A 144 24.18 -1.60 30.01
CA SER A 144 23.45 -1.95 31.24
C SER A 144 21.97 -2.23 30.92
N LEU A 145 21.72 -3.25 30.12
CA LEU A 145 20.38 -3.69 29.70
C LEU A 145 20.08 -5.08 30.24
N HIS A 146 18.82 -5.31 30.58
CA HIS A 146 18.34 -6.66 30.88
C HIS A 146 17.74 -7.27 29.62
N PHE A 147 17.95 -8.58 29.46
CA PHE A 147 17.40 -9.34 28.35
C PHE A 147 16.57 -10.49 28.91
N ARG A 148 15.38 -10.70 28.34
CA ARG A 148 14.57 -11.87 28.62
C ARG A 148 14.74 -12.86 27.49
N ASP A 149 15.21 -14.06 27.82
CA ASP A 149 15.34 -15.15 26.88
C ASP A 149 13.95 -15.68 26.48
N LEU A 150 13.68 -15.71 25.17
CA LEU A 150 12.42 -16.20 24.59
C LEU A 150 12.57 -17.56 23.88
N GLY A 151 13.80 -18.09 23.82
CA GLY A 151 14.10 -19.37 23.20
C GLY A 151 14.16 -19.32 21.67
N ALA A 152 14.00 -20.48 21.06
CA ALA A 152 14.17 -20.68 19.63
C ALA A 152 12.84 -20.51 18.86
N HIS A 153 12.84 -19.67 17.83
CA HIS A 153 11.70 -19.40 16.98
C HIS A 153 11.98 -19.80 15.51
N PRO A 154 11.05 -20.51 14.85
CA PRO A 154 11.21 -20.82 13.43
C PRO A 154 10.99 -19.57 12.56
N VAL A 155 11.85 -19.41 11.56
CA VAL A 155 11.77 -18.35 10.55
C VAL A 155 11.57 -19.00 9.19
N LYS A 156 10.63 -18.48 8.39
CA LYS A 156 10.34 -19.00 7.05
C LYS A 156 11.62 -18.95 6.20
N ASN A 157 11.91 -20.03 5.47
CA ASN A 157 13.09 -20.18 4.61
C ASN A 157 14.46 -20.22 5.33
N ILE A 158 14.49 -20.40 6.65
CA ILE A 158 15.73 -20.60 7.41
C ILE A 158 15.69 -21.98 8.08
N PRO A 159 16.65 -22.88 7.76
CA PRO A 159 16.60 -24.27 8.21
C PRO A 159 16.82 -24.43 9.72
N GLN A 160 17.49 -23.48 10.37
CA GLN A 160 17.72 -23.48 11.82
C GLN A 160 16.86 -22.42 12.52
N PRO A 161 16.14 -22.78 13.60
CA PRO A 161 15.44 -21.81 14.43
C PRO A 161 16.37 -20.71 14.95
N VAL A 162 15.90 -19.47 14.93
CA VAL A 162 16.64 -18.32 15.45
C VAL A 162 16.30 -18.17 16.93
N HIS A 163 17.31 -18.12 17.79
CA HIS A 163 17.13 -17.89 19.22
C HIS A 163 16.99 -16.38 19.48
N VAL A 164 15.98 -15.99 20.27
CA VAL A 164 15.54 -14.59 20.40
C VAL A 164 15.57 -14.14 21.86
N TYR A 165 15.88 -12.86 22.07
CA TYR A 165 15.84 -12.17 23.35
C TYR A 165 14.99 -10.90 23.23
N ALA A 166 14.18 -10.59 24.24
CA ALA A 166 13.54 -9.29 24.38
C ALA A 166 14.42 -8.33 25.19
N VAL A 167 14.59 -7.10 24.72
CA VAL A 167 15.27 -6.03 25.46
C VAL A 167 14.31 -5.44 26.51
N MET A 168 14.78 -5.34 27.75
CA MET A 168 14.01 -4.83 28.89
C MET A 168 14.60 -3.48 29.32
N ALA A 169 13.91 -2.38 29.03
CA ALA A 169 14.30 -1.04 29.45
C ALA A 169 13.71 -0.74 30.84
N GLY A 170 14.55 -0.49 31.85
CA GLY A 170 14.11 -0.12 33.20
C GLY A 170 13.55 -1.27 34.08
N GLY A 171 13.82 -2.54 33.72
CA GLY A 171 13.42 -3.71 34.52
C GLY A 171 12.00 -4.25 34.24
N ALA A 172 11.25 -3.60 33.35
CA ALA A 172 10.01 -4.12 32.77
C ALA A 172 10.19 -4.28 31.25
N GLU A 173 9.36 -5.13 30.63
CA GLU A 173 9.16 -5.05 29.19
C GLU A 173 8.53 -3.69 28.91
N LEU A 174 8.81 -3.07 27.76
CA LEU A 174 8.21 -1.78 27.35
C LEU A 174 6.71 -1.98 27.09
N GLU A 175 5.94 -2.26 28.14
CA GLU A 175 4.52 -2.50 28.11
C GLU A 175 3.77 -1.16 28.10
N PRO A 176 2.70 -1.01 27.30
CA PRO A 176 1.83 0.14 27.38
C PRO A 176 1.16 0.20 28.77
N ALA A 177 1.10 1.39 29.36
CA ALA A 177 0.39 1.61 30.62
C ALA A 177 -1.08 1.18 30.47
N GLY A 178 -1.45 0.06 31.09
CA GLY A 178 -2.86 -0.36 31.23
C GLY A 178 -3.29 -1.65 30.51
N ALA A 179 -2.38 -2.51 30.05
CA ALA A 179 -2.80 -3.85 29.65
C ALA A 179 -3.05 -4.73 30.90
N ALA A 180 -4.32 -5.04 31.19
CA ALA A 180 -4.67 -6.07 32.17
C ALA A 180 -4.02 -7.41 31.74
N PRO A 181 -3.47 -8.21 32.67
CA PRO A 181 -2.71 -9.39 32.32
C PRO A 181 -3.63 -10.43 31.67
N ALA A 182 -3.39 -10.71 30.39
CA ALA A 182 -3.91 -11.90 29.74
C ALA A 182 -3.35 -13.11 30.52
N LYS A 183 -4.25 -13.86 31.16
CA LYS A 183 -3.90 -15.02 31.97
C LYS A 183 -3.06 -16.00 31.15
N ALA A 184 -1.79 -16.12 31.53
CA ALA A 184 -0.93 -17.22 31.12
C ALA A 184 -1.63 -18.54 31.50
N ALA A 185 -2.03 -19.32 30.49
CA ALA A 185 -2.40 -20.71 30.68
C ALA A 185 -1.11 -21.47 31.05
N ALA A 186 -0.83 -21.52 32.34
CA ALA A 186 0.24 -22.33 32.89
C ALA A 186 -0.08 -23.80 32.62
N GLY A 187 0.78 -24.45 31.83
CA GLY A 187 0.76 -25.89 31.65
C GLY A 187 1.06 -26.60 32.96
N THR A 188 0.12 -27.43 33.41
CA THR A 188 0.39 -28.49 34.39
C THR A 188 0.70 -29.77 33.64
N ARG A 189 1.98 -30.15 33.66
CA ARG A 189 2.40 -31.52 33.39
C ARG A 189 1.79 -32.43 34.46
N ARG A 190 0.94 -33.37 34.04
CA ARG A 190 0.70 -34.61 34.78
C ARG A 190 0.57 -35.77 33.80
N ALA A 191 1.49 -36.71 33.94
CA ALA A 191 1.57 -37.96 33.21
C ALA A 191 0.35 -38.85 33.48
N TRP A 192 -0.13 -39.54 32.44
CA TRP A 192 -0.80 -40.85 32.34
C TRP A 192 -1.27 -40.97 30.87
N SER A 193 -1.26 -42.07 30.12
CA SER A 193 -0.66 -43.40 30.14
C SER A 193 -0.99 -44.00 28.75
N THR A 194 -0.18 -44.94 28.30
CA THR A 194 -0.09 -45.54 26.95
C THR A 194 -1.28 -46.42 26.52
N ALA A 195 -2.51 -45.88 26.47
CA ALA A 195 -3.71 -46.69 26.12
C ALA A 195 -4.55 -46.20 24.92
N ALA A 196 -4.31 -45.01 24.35
CA ALA A 196 -5.20 -44.45 23.33
C ALA A 196 -4.82 -44.73 21.86
N VAL A 197 -3.66 -45.34 21.60
CA VAL A 197 -3.16 -45.56 20.22
C VAL A 197 -3.68 -46.87 19.58
N LEU A 198 -4.23 -47.80 20.37
CA LEU A 198 -4.74 -49.09 19.87
C LEU A 198 -6.22 -49.07 19.43
N ALA A 199 -6.99 -48.02 19.77
CA ALA A 199 -8.42 -47.95 19.43
C ALA A 199 -8.69 -47.33 18.04
N THR A 200 -7.77 -46.51 17.50
CA THR A 200 -7.97 -45.80 16.23
C THR A 200 -7.60 -46.66 15.01
N VAL A 201 -6.73 -47.67 15.17
CA VAL A 201 -6.31 -48.57 14.08
C VAL A 201 -7.39 -49.60 13.72
N VAL A 202 -8.24 -50.00 14.68
CA VAL A 202 -9.33 -50.96 14.44
C VAL A 202 -10.55 -50.31 13.77
N ALA A 203 -10.81 -49.02 14.02
CA ALA A 203 -11.93 -48.30 13.40
C ALA A 203 -11.71 -48.00 11.90
N ILE A 204 -10.46 -47.82 11.47
CA ILE A 204 -10.11 -47.54 10.07
C ILE A 204 -10.19 -48.83 9.21
N ALA A 205 -9.94 -50.01 9.81
CA ALA A 205 -10.06 -51.29 9.11
C ALA A 205 -11.51 -51.76 8.89
N ALA A 206 -12.46 -51.34 9.76
CA ALA A 206 -13.87 -51.74 9.64
C ALA A 206 -14.68 -50.85 8.68
N GLY A 207 -14.32 -49.56 8.54
CA GLY A 207 -15.03 -48.62 7.65
C GLY A 207 -14.75 -48.82 6.16
N GLY A 208 -13.55 -49.33 5.81
CA GLY A 208 -13.14 -49.53 4.42
C GLY A 208 -13.82 -50.69 3.69
N VAL A 209 -14.40 -51.65 4.41
CA VAL A 209 -15.05 -52.84 3.81
C VAL A 209 -16.54 -52.59 3.51
N ALA A 210 -17.19 -51.66 4.22
CA ALA A 210 -18.63 -51.39 4.05
C ALA A 210 -18.96 -50.45 2.87
N PHE A 211 -18.01 -49.61 2.43
CA PHE A 211 -18.24 -48.65 1.34
C PHE A 211 -18.09 -49.27 -0.07
N TRP A 212 -17.54 -50.49 -0.18
CA TRP A 212 -17.27 -51.13 -1.47
C TRP A 212 -18.38 -52.08 -1.96
N THR A 213 -19.42 -52.36 -1.17
CA THR A 213 -20.44 -53.37 -1.53
C THR A 213 -21.86 -52.83 -1.73
N MET A 214 -22.08 -51.52 -1.80
CA MET A 214 -23.41 -50.95 -2.07
C MET A 214 -23.34 -49.81 -3.09
N ASP A 215 -22.98 -50.16 -4.32
CA ASP A 215 -23.44 -49.43 -5.49
C ASP A 215 -23.96 -50.45 -6.51
N HIS A 216 -25.03 -50.09 -7.22
CA HIS A 216 -25.83 -50.80 -8.23
C HIS A 216 -27.25 -51.19 -7.75
N THR A 217 -28.20 -50.27 -7.96
CA THR A 217 -29.28 -50.40 -8.97
C THR A 217 -30.17 -49.15 -8.94
N ALA A 218 -30.45 -48.61 -10.13
CA ALA A 218 -31.35 -47.48 -10.38
C ALA A 218 -32.83 -47.91 -10.40
N ASP A 219 -33.76 -46.97 -10.14
CA ASP A 219 -34.88 -46.62 -11.07
C ASP A 219 -35.90 -45.56 -10.52
N VAL A 220 -35.89 -44.37 -11.15
CA VAL A 220 -36.95 -43.66 -11.93
C VAL A 220 -38.45 -43.54 -11.48
N THR A 221 -38.86 -42.27 -11.14
CA THR A 221 -40.13 -41.48 -11.41
C THR A 221 -41.47 -41.65 -10.62
N PRO A 222 -42.49 -40.73 -10.72
CA PRO A 222 -42.56 -39.25 -10.54
C PRO A 222 -43.84 -38.77 -9.73
N PRO A 223 -44.52 -37.60 -9.95
CA PRO A 223 -44.77 -36.56 -8.92
C PRO A 223 -46.24 -36.36 -8.47
N SER A 224 -46.48 -35.48 -7.47
CA SER A 224 -47.83 -35.02 -7.09
C SER A 224 -47.84 -33.61 -6.46
N ASP A 225 -48.99 -32.95 -6.60
CA ASP A 225 -49.30 -31.53 -6.70
C ASP A 225 -49.40 -30.68 -5.40
N ARG A 226 -49.30 -29.37 -5.63
CA ARG A 226 -49.51 -28.15 -4.80
C ARG A 226 -50.94 -28.00 -4.21
N PRO A 227 -51.25 -27.11 -3.21
CA PRO A 227 -51.03 -25.64 -3.28
C PRO A 227 -50.74 -24.82 -1.98
N ALA A 228 -50.48 -23.52 -2.20
CA ALA A 228 -49.99 -22.42 -1.34
C ALA A 228 -50.92 -22.00 -0.16
N ALA A 229 -50.63 -21.11 0.83
CA ALA A 229 -49.66 -20.03 1.11
C ALA A 229 -49.72 -19.71 2.66
N PRO A 230 -49.38 -18.50 3.17
CA PRO A 230 -48.06 -17.95 3.53
C PRO A 230 -47.91 -17.61 5.05
N LEU A 231 -46.69 -17.47 5.59
CA LEU A 231 -46.49 -16.63 6.80
C LEU A 231 -45.03 -16.15 6.96
N ALA A 232 -44.91 -14.82 6.91
CA ALA A 232 -43.97 -13.87 7.52
C ALA A 232 -42.55 -14.28 7.97
N ALA A 233 -41.61 -13.41 7.57
CA ALA A 233 -40.22 -13.30 8.01
C ALA A 233 -40.05 -13.06 9.53
N PRO A 234 -38.80 -13.18 10.00
CA PRO A 234 -38.24 -12.09 10.78
C PRO A 234 -36.99 -11.52 10.09
N ALA A 235 -36.98 -10.19 10.03
CA ALA A 235 -35.81 -9.40 9.74
C ALA A 235 -34.75 -9.60 10.84
N ALA A 236 -33.52 -9.89 10.44
CA ALA A 236 -32.33 -9.71 11.25
C ALA A 236 -31.28 -9.00 10.38
N THR A 237 -31.34 -7.67 10.49
CA THR A 237 -30.23 -6.72 10.53
C THR A 237 -28.99 -7.07 9.71
N ALA A 238 -28.93 -6.46 8.53
CA ALA A 238 -27.69 -6.27 7.78
C ALA A 238 -26.68 -5.51 8.66
N ALA A 239 -25.58 -6.18 9.01
CA ALA A 239 -24.32 -5.51 9.27
C ALA A 239 -23.57 -5.47 7.93
N THR A 240 -23.64 -4.32 7.26
CA THR A 240 -22.89 -4.03 6.05
C THR A 240 -21.39 -4.05 6.37
N SER A 241 -20.70 -5.07 5.87
CA SER A 241 -19.25 -5.10 5.77
C SER A 241 -18.81 -4.23 4.58
N GLU A 242 -18.50 -2.96 4.81
CA GLU A 242 -17.76 -2.15 3.83
C GLU A 242 -16.27 -2.32 4.11
N GLY A 243 -15.59 -3.05 3.22
CA GLY A 243 -14.15 -3.35 3.32
C GLY A 243 -13.68 -4.44 2.35
N ALA A 244 -14.58 -5.27 1.83
CA ALA A 244 -14.34 -6.07 0.63
C ALA A 244 -15.17 -5.45 -0.50
N VAL A 245 -14.55 -5.14 -1.64
CA VAL A 245 -15.30 -4.83 -2.87
C VAL A 245 -15.78 -6.16 -3.46
N ALA A 246 -16.61 -6.89 -2.72
CA ALA A 246 -17.30 -8.06 -3.25
C ALA A 246 -18.29 -7.55 -4.31
N GLY A 247 -17.97 -7.82 -5.56
CA GLY A 247 -18.73 -7.30 -6.69
C GLY A 247 -18.60 -8.20 -7.90
N THR A 248 -19.41 -7.94 -8.92
CA THR A 248 -19.30 -8.63 -10.20
C THR A 248 -17.93 -8.38 -10.80
N PHE A 249 -17.26 -9.44 -11.23
CA PHE A 249 -15.99 -9.35 -11.93
C PHE A 249 -16.17 -8.64 -13.29
N ILE A 250 -15.28 -7.69 -13.58
CA ILE A 250 -15.23 -6.96 -14.86
C ILE A 250 -13.77 -6.92 -15.32
N ALA A 251 -13.48 -7.55 -16.46
CA ALA A 251 -12.11 -7.70 -16.97
C ALA A 251 -11.43 -6.34 -17.22
N GLU A 252 -12.17 -5.35 -17.71
CA GLU A 252 -11.66 -4.01 -18.00
C GLU A 252 -11.23 -3.25 -16.74
N ARG A 253 -11.69 -3.66 -15.54
CA ARG A 253 -11.39 -3.01 -14.26
C ARG A 253 -10.19 -3.63 -13.52
N VAL A 254 -9.60 -4.70 -14.04
CA VAL A 254 -8.42 -5.32 -13.42
C VAL A 254 -7.24 -4.32 -13.50
N PRO A 255 -6.68 -3.88 -12.34
CA PRO A 255 -5.66 -2.85 -12.30
C PRO A 255 -4.28 -3.39 -12.69
N PHE A 256 -3.34 -2.48 -12.99
CA PHE A 256 -1.91 -2.71 -13.22
C PHE A 256 -1.54 -3.43 -14.53
N LEU A 257 -2.50 -4.11 -15.15
CA LEU A 257 -2.27 -4.93 -16.33
C LEU A 257 -2.14 -4.08 -17.61
N ARG A 258 -1.42 -4.64 -18.58
CA ARG A 258 -1.42 -4.14 -19.97
C ARG A 258 -2.79 -4.41 -20.60
N GLU A 259 -3.12 -3.63 -21.62
CA GLU A 259 -4.42 -3.76 -22.28
C GLU A 259 -4.60 -5.15 -22.94
N ASP A 260 -3.53 -5.67 -23.56
CA ASP A 260 -3.55 -7.02 -24.16
C ASP A 260 -3.85 -8.11 -23.11
N ASN A 261 -3.34 -7.95 -21.89
CA ASN A 261 -3.60 -8.91 -20.79
C ASN A 261 -5.05 -8.82 -20.31
N ARG A 262 -5.64 -7.60 -20.27
CA ARG A 262 -7.08 -7.43 -19.98
C ARG A 262 -7.94 -8.06 -21.06
N ASN A 263 -7.54 -7.95 -22.32
CA ASN A 263 -8.22 -8.59 -23.44
C ASN A 263 -8.14 -10.12 -23.36
N ASP A 264 -6.97 -10.69 -23.02
CA ASP A 264 -6.83 -12.13 -22.80
C ASP A 264 -7.73 -12.62 -21.65
N ILE A 265 -7.81 -11.89 -20.54
CA ILE A 265 -8.75 -12.20 -19.45
C ILE A 265 -10.21 -12.15 -19.96
N LYS A 266 -10.55 -11.13 -20.74
CA LYS A 266 -11.90 -11.00 -21.32
C LYS A 266 -12.24 -12.16 -22.26
N ASP A 267 -11.30 -12.58 -23.09
CA ASP A 267 -11.53 -13.59 -24.13
C ASP A 267 -11.41 -15.02 -23.60
N SER A 268 -10.59 -15.24 -22.57
CA SER A 268 -10.27 -16.57 -22.03
C SER A 268 -10.94 -16.86 -20.68
N TYR A 269 -10.93 -15.90 -19.74
CA TYR A 269 -11.43 -16.11 -18.37
C TYR A 269 -12.94 -15.85 -18.26
N VAL A 270 -13.45 -14.76 -18.84
CA VAL A 270 -14.87 -14.40 -18.72
C VAL A 270 -15.80 -15.49 -19.28
N PRO A 271 -15.61 -16.03 -20.50
CA PRO A 271 -16.53 -17.04 -21.04
C PRO A 271 -16.30 -18.45 -20.48
N ALA A 272 -15.24 -18.68 -19.69
CA ALA A 272 -14.94 -19.99 -19.15
C ALA A 272 -15.97 -20.43 -18.10
N ARG A 273 -16.15 -21.76 -18.02
CA ARG A 273 -16.98 -22.42 -17.01
C ARG A 273 -16.44 -22.16 -15.60
N ASP A 274 -17.31 -22.39 -14.60
CA ASP A 274 -16.99 -22.29 -13.18
C ASP A 274 -15.77 -23.12 -12.77
N HIS A 275 -15.28 -22.88 -11.54
CA HIS A 275 -13.95 -23.28 -11.07
C HIS A 275 -12.83 -22.60 -11.86
N LYS A 276 -12.92 -21.27 -11.88
CA LYS A 276 -11.90 -20.37 -12.41
C LYS A 276 -11.47 -19.38 -11.33
N ALA A 277 -10.21 -18.96 -11.38
CA ALA A 277 -9.70 -17.92 -10.50
C ALA A 277 -8.66 -17.07 -11.24
N LEU A 278 -8.57 -15.79 -10.85
CA LEU A 278 -7.61 -14.82 -11.36
C LEU A 278 -6.82 -14.27 -10.16
N ALA A 279 -5.51 -14.30 -10.28
CA ALA A 279 -4.58 -13.70 -9.33
C ALA A 279 -3.80 -12.57 -10.00
N ILE A 280 -3.53 -11.51 -9.24
CA ILE A 280 -2.71 -10.38 -9.69
C ILE A 280 -1.75 -9.94 -8.59
N ASN A 281 -0.73 -9.19 -8.99
CA ASN A 281 -0.02 -8.23 -8.15
C ASN A 281 0.27 -6.97 -8.99
N ARG A 282 1.15 -6.09 -8.49
CA ARG A 282 1.50 -4.86 -9.20
C ARG A 282 2.24 -5.11 -10.53
N TYR A 283 2.91 -6.24 -10.70
CA TYR A 283 3.81 -6.49 -11.83
C TYR A 283 3.41 -7.68 -12.70
N GLY A 284 2.38 -8.44 -12.32
CA GLY A 284 2.00 -9.67 -13.00
C GLY A 284 0.59 -10.13 -12.69
N TYR A 285 0.16 -11.12 -13.46
CA TYR A 285 -1.14 -11.77 -13.33
C TYR A 285 -1.04 -13.24 -13.74
N GLY A 286 -2.05 -14.01 -13.36
CA GLY A 286 -2.25 -15.36 -13.85
C GLY A 286 -3.66 -15.82 -13.52
N PHE A 287 -4.26 -16.59 -14.42
CA PHE A 287 -5.57 -17.18 -14.19
C PHE A 287 -5.60 -18.67 -14.54
N ALA A 288 -6.56 -19.36 -13.97
CA ALA A 288 -6.89 -20.75 -14.28
C ALA A 288 -8.38 -20.87 -14.56
N VAL A 289 -8.76 -21.73 -15.50
CA VAL A 289 -10.14 -21.91 -15.97
C VAL A 289 -10.47 -23.38 -16.12
N ALA A 290 -11.76 -23.73 -15.98
CA ALA A 290 -12.27 -25.08 -16.14
C ALA A 290 -11.55 -26.13 -15.27
N GLU A 291 -11.25 -25.76 -14.02
CA GLU A 291 -10.53 -26.63 -13.09
C GLU A 291 -11.47 -27.62 -12.36
N PRO A 292 -10.94 -28.72 -11.80
CA PRO A 292 -11.76 -29.69 -11.07
C PRO A 292 -12.47 -29.11 -9.84
N SER A 293 -11.91 -28.07 -9.22
CA SER A 293 -12.49 -27.37 -8.08
C SER A 293 -11.99 -25.94 -7.97
N GLU A 294 -12.72 -25.11 -7.23
CA GLU A 294 -12.33 -23.73 -6.93
C GLU A 294 -10.94 -23.64 -6.25
N ALA A 295 -10.64 -24.55 -5.32
CA ALA A 295 -9.35 -24.59 -4.64
C ALA A 295 -8.19 -24.80 -5.62
N VAL A 296 -8.34 -25.74 -6.56
CA VAL A 296 -7.33 -25.98 -7.60
C VAL A 296 -7.18 -24.76 -8.53
N ALA A 297 -8.29 -24.08 -8.85
CA ALA A 297 -8.24 -22.87 -9.64
C ALA A 297 -7.45 -21.76 -8.95
N ARG A 298 -7.68 -21.53 -7.65
CA ARG A 298 -6.93 -20.54 -6.85
C ARG A 298 -5.44 -20.85 -6.84
N ASP A 299 -5.06 -22.09 -6.54
CA ASP A 299 -3.66 -22.50 -6.45
C ASP A 299 -2.93 -22.32 -7.80
N LYS A 300 -3.57 -22.71 -8.90
CA LYS A 300 -3.00 -22.54 -10.25
C LYS A 300 -2.91 -21.08 -10.67
N ALA A 301 -3.92 -20.26 -10.38
CA ALA A 301 -3.89 -18.82 -10.68
C ALA A 301 -2.73 -18.13 -9.94
N LEU A 302 -2.55 -18.43 -8.65
CA LEU A 302 -1.43 -17.91 -7.85
C LEU A 302 -0.08 -18.39 -8.38
N ALA A 303 0.04 -19.67 -8.75
CA ALA A 303 1.26 -20.22 -9.32
C ALA A 303 1.61 -19.55 -10.67
N ALA A 304 0.63 -19.37 -11.55
CA ALA A 304 0.80 -18.68 -12.82
C ALA A 304 1.26 -17.23 -12.62
N CYS A 305 0.63 -16.49 -11.71
CA CYS A 305 1.01 -15.11 -11.41
C CYS A 305 2.42 -15.02 -10.80
N THR A 306 2.73 -15.88 -9.84
CA THR A 306 4.04 -15.88 -9.15
C THR A 306 5.16 -16.31 -10.10
N SER A 307 4.89 -17.14 -11.11
CA SER A 307 5.91 -17.50 -12.10
C SER A 307 6.41 -16.30 -12.93
N ALA A 308 5.60 -15.24 -13.01
CA ALA A 308 5.92 -14.04 -13.77
C ALA A 308 6.62 -12.95 -12.95
N THR A 309 6.69 -13.07 -11.61
CA THR A 309 7.16 -11.99 -10.73
C THR A 309 7.85 -12.50 -9.46
N ASN A 310 8.65 -11.66 -8.80
CA ASN A 310 9.24 -11.99 -7.49
C ASN A 310 8.35 -11.55 -6.30
N GLU A 311 7.17 -10.99 -6.56
CA GLU A 311 6.26 -10.48 -5.54
C GLU A 311 5.12 -11.45 -5.28
N ALA A 312 4.59 -11.44 -4.06
CA ALA A 312 3.44 -12.26 -3.71
C ALA A 312 2.23 -11.85 -4.56
N CYS A 313 1.60 -12.83 -5.19
CA CYS A 313 0.32 -12.63 -5.86
C CYS A 313 -0.84 -12.91 -4.91
N GLU A 314 -1.95 -12.24 -5.15
CA GLU A 314 -3.19 -12.40 -4.40
C GLU A 314 -4.37 -12.66 -5.34
N ILE A 315 -5.39 -13.33 -4.84
CA ILE A 315 -6.60 -13.64 -5.63
C ILE A 315 -7.39 -12.35 -5.84
N TYR A 316 -7.63 -12.00 -7.10
CA TYR A 316 -8.48 -10.88 -7.51
C TYR A 316 -9.93 -11.33 -7.74
N ALA A 317 -10.13 -12.47 -8.39
CA ALA A 317 -11.46 -12.99 -8.70
C ALA A 317 -11.53 -14.52 -8.58
N VAL A 318 -12.71 -15.00 -8.24
CA VAL A 318 -13.08 -16.41 -8.18
C VAL A 318 -14.44 -16.58 -8.84
N GLY A 319 -14.53 -17.44 -9.86
CA GLY A 319 -15.69 -17.46 -10.75
C GLY A 319 -15.92 -16.08 -11.37
N ASP A 320 -17.14 -15.59 -11.29
CA ASP A 320 -17.53 -14.25 -11.78
C ASP A 320 -17.60 -13.19 -10.66
N THR A 321 -16.98 -13.48 -9.50
CA THR A 321 -16.97 -12.59 -8.34
C THR A 321 -15.57 -12.02 -8.11
N MET A 322 -15.47 -10.69 -8.00
CA MET A 322 -14.29 -10.00 -7.50
C MET A 322 -14.17 -10.22 -5.99
N VAL A 323 -13.02 -10.70 -5.53
CA VAL A 323 -12.70 -10.96 -4.12
C VAL A 323 -11.45 -10.19 -3.65
N TRP A 324 -11.08 -9.16 -4.40
CA TRP A 324 -9.89 -8.34 -4.14
C TRP A 324 -9.98 -7.66 -2.76
N PRO A 325 -9.01 -7.87 -1.86
CA PRO A 325 -9.08 -7.38 -0.48
C PRO A 325 -8.60 -5.94 -0.32
N HIS A 326 -8.01 -5.36 -1.38
CA HIS A 326 -7.43 -4.02 -1.34
C HIS A 326 -8.35 -3.00 -2.03
N PRO A 327 -8.26 -1.70 -1.69
CA PRO A 327 -8.84 -0.65 -2.51
C PRO A 327 -8.33 -0.72 -3.95
N LEU A 328 -9.17 -0.34 -4.91
CA LEU A 328 -8.70 -0.14 -6.28
C LEU A 328 -7.85 1.14 -6.33
N PRO A 329 -6.87 1.24 -7.26
CA PRO A 329 -6.06 2.44 -7.39
C PRO A 329 -6.90 3.70 -7.54
N ALA A 330 -6.51 4.77 -6.83
CA ALA A 330 -7.17 6.05 -6.94
C ALA A 330 -6.86 6.68 -8.31
N MET A 331 -7.87 6.80 -9.17
CA MET A 331 -7.70 7.27 -10.56
C MET A 331 -8.30 8.67 -10.73
N PRO A 332 -7.66 9.55 -11.54
CA PRO A 332 -8.29 10.81 -11.91
C PRO A 332 -9.51 10.54 -12.81
N PRO A 333 -10.46 11.48 -12.87
CA PRO A 333 -11.61 11.36 -13.76
C PRO A 333 -11.16 11.29 -15.22
N GLN A 334 -11.87 10.50 -16.03
CA GLN A 334 -11.62 10.42 -17.47
C GLN A 334 -12.03 11.72 -18.19
N PRO A 335 -11.44 12.01 -19.37
CA PRO A 335 -10.35 11.26 -20.01
C PRO A 335 -8.99 11.54 -19.36
N TRP A 336 -8.17 10.49 -19.21
CA TRP A 336 -6.84 10.56 -18.58
C TRP A 336 -5.78 11.21 -19.45
N LEU A 337 -5.85 11.00 -20.76
CA LEU A 337 -5.03 11.69 -21.73
C LEU A 337 -5.90 12.72 -22.44
N ARG A 338 -5.45 13.98 -22.39
CA ARG A 338 -6.05 15.08 -23.14
C ARG A 338 -4.99 15.61 -24.10
N GLU A 339 -5.35 15.75 -25.36
CA GLU A 339 -4.44 16.35 -26.34
C GLU A 339 -4.23 17.83 -25.98
N VAL A 340 -2.97 18.23 -25.86
CA VAL A 340 -2.58 19.62 -25.60
C VAL A 340 -2.50 20.34 -26.94
N ALA A 341 -3.18 21.48 -27.06
CA ALA A 341 -3.12 22.30 -28.25
C ALA A 341 -1.65 22.68 -28.57
N GLY A 342 -1.20 22.42 -29.80
CA GLY A 342 0.21 22.63 -30.20
C GLY A 342 1.18 21.50 -29.79
N GLY A 343 0.67 20.39 -29.24
CA GLY A 343 1.45 19.18 -28.96
C GLY A 343 2.11 19.14 -27.58
N GLY A 344 1.95 20.15 -26.72
CA GLY A 344 2.62 20.23 -25.40
C GLY A 344 4.12 20.51 -25.51
N GLU A 345 4.79 20.86 -24.41
CA GLU A 345 6.24 21.12 -24.42
C GLU A 345 7.06 19.82 -24.45
N PRO A 346 8.29 19.82 -25.00
CA PRO A 346 9.21 18.70 -24.85
C PRO A 346 9.41 18.37 -23.37
N PHE A 347 9.48 17.08 -23.06
CA PHE A 347 9.75 16.61 -21.71
C PHE A 347 11.17 17.03 -21.27
N ASP A 348 11.26 17.58 -20.07
CA ASP A 348 12.50 17.95 -19.42
C ASP A 348 12.49 17.40 -17.98
N PRO A 349 13.37 16.45 -17.62
CA PRO A 349 13.37 15.83 -16.29
C PRO A 349 13.56 16.85 -15.16
N ASP A 350 14.25 17.97 -15.41
CA ASP A 350 14.49 19.01 -14.41
C ASP A 350 13.25 19.86 -14.10
N ARG A 351 12.25 19.82 -14.98
CA ARG A 351 11.02 20.61 -14.87
C ARG A 351 9.83 19.80 -14.33
N VAL A 352 10.03 18.52 -13.97
CA VAL A 352 8.99 17.69 -13.38
C VAL A 352 8.61 18.24 -11.99
N PRO A 353 7.32 18.58 -11.75
CA PRO A 353 6.91 19.21 -10.50
C PRO A 353 6.90 18.17 -9.38
N PHE A 354 7.14 18.59 -8.14
CA PHE A 354 7.14 17.71 -6.95
C PHE A 354 8.20 16.60 -6.96
N ALA A 355 9.10 16.56 -7.96
CA ALA A 355 10.15 15.58 -8.05
C ALA A 355 11.07 15.63 -6.82
N ARG A 356 11.17 14.52 -6.09
CA ARG A 356 12.13 14.40 -4.99
C ARG A 356 13.53 14.19 -5.53
N ALA A 357 14.54 14.62 -4.78
CA ALA A 357 15.94 14.38 -5.14
C ALA A 357 16.26 12.88 -5.31
N SER A 358 15.61 12.01 -4.53
CA SER A 358 15.74 10.55 -4.62
C SER A 358 15.21 9.96 -5.93
N ASP A 359 14.22 10.60 -6.55
CA ASP A 359 13.53 10.09 -7.73
C ASP A 359 14.11 10.63 -9.04
N ARG A 360 15.12 11.50 -8.95
CA ARG A 360 15.78 12.14 -10.11
C ARG A 360 16.28 11.12 -11.13
N ALA A 361 17.00 10.10 -10.70
CA ALA A 361 17.50 9.06 -11.59
C ALA A 361 16.37 8.28 -12.28
N LEU A 362 15.25 8.05 -11.58
CA LEU A 362 14.07 7.42 -12.16
C LEU A 362 13.48 8.31 -13.25
N ILE A 363 13.28 9.60 -12.98
CA ILE A 363 12.73 10.58 -13.92
C ILE A 363 13.64 10.74 -15.14
N GLU A 364 14.96 10.82 -14.97
CA GLU A 364 15.93 10.90 -16.06
C GLU A 364 15.84 9.67 -16.97
N SER A 365 15.64 8.48 -16.39
CA SER A 365 15.47 7.24 -17.17
C SER A 365 14.20 7.21 -18.03
N PHE A 366 13.23 8.11 -17.80
CA PHE A 366 11.98 8.18 -18.57
C PHE A 366 12.25 8.32 -20.06
N SER A 367 13.17 9.22 -20.43
CA SER A 367 13.52 9.53 -21.82
C SER A 367 14.16 8.35 -22.56
N GLU A 368 14.64 7.35 -21.84
CA GLU A 368 15.28 6.15 -22.38
C GLU A 368 14.30 4.96 -22.48
N ARG A 369 13.09 5.05 -21.90
CA ARG A 369 12.12 3.94 -21.91
C ARG A 369 11.50 3.72 -23.31
N PRO A 370 11.18 2.49 -23.70
CA PRO A 370 10.48 2.22 -24.96
C PRO A 370 9.15 2.99 -25.10
N LEU A 371 8.79 3.38 -26.32
CA LEU A 371 7.46 3.92 -26.60
C LEU A 371 6.39 2.81 -26.73
N PRO A 372 5.11 3.10 -26.47
CA PRO A 372 4.61 4.32 -25.82
C PRO A 372 4.99 4.33 -24.33
N ARG A 373 5.13 5.51 -23.71
CA ARG A 373 5.50 5.64 -22.29
C ARG A 373 4.73 6.75 -21.60
N ALA A 374 4.58 6.64 -20.29
CA ALA A 374 3.94 7.68 -19.48
C ALA A 374 4.57 7.78 -18.09
N LEU A 375 4.44 8.99 -17.53
CA LEU A 375 4.90 9.35 -16.21
C LEU A 375 3.76 10.05 -15.48
N ALA A 376 3.42 9.57 -14.29
CA ALA A 376 2.47 10.18 -13.37
C ALA A 376 3.15 10.52 -12.05
N ILE A 377 2.70 11.58 -11.40
CA ILE A 377 3.25 12.08 -10.14
C ILE A 377 2.15 12.66 -9.25
N ASN A 378 2.28 12.51 -7.93
CA ASN A 378 1.45 13.25 -6.96
C ASN A 378 2.22 14.44 -6.36
N ASP A 379 1.52 15.26 -5.59
CA ASP A 379 2.06 16.41 -4.87
C ASP A 379 3.09 16.05 -3.79
N ASP A 380 3.10 14.82 -3.29
CA ASP A 380 4.17 14.33 -2.42
C ASP A 380 5.41 13.88 -3.21
N GLY A 381 5.37 13.79 -4.53
CA GLY A 381 6.48 13.31 -5.36
C GLY A 381 6.53 11.79 -5.59
N LEU A 382 5.47 11.05 -5.26
CA LEU A 382 5.34 9.63 -5.62
C LEU A 382 5.16 9.49 -7.14
N ILE A 383 5.95 8.61 -7.74
CA ILE A 383 6.01 8.43 -9.19
C ILE A 383 5.45 7.10 -9.65
N GLY A 384 4.53 7.14 -10.61
CA GLY A 384 4.16 6.00 -11.44
C GLY A 384 4.74 6.15 -12.84
N MET A 385 5.45 5.13 -13.32
CA MET A 385 6.02 5.13 -14.67
C MET A 385 5.71 3.80 -15.35
N SER A 386 5.31 3.84 -16.61
CA SER A 386 5.05 2.64 -17.40
C SER A 386 5.38 2.89 -18.87
N TRP A 387 5.72 1.81 -19.57
CA TRP A 387 6.10 1.83 -20.97
C TRP A 387 5.64 0.57 -21.70
N GLY A 388 5.63 0.65 -23.03
CA GLY A 388 5.05 -0.37 -23.92
C GLY A 388 3.54 -0.49 -23.76
N GLY A 389 2.96 -1.44 -24.49
CA GLY A 389 1.52 -1.69 -24.48
C GLY A 389 0.85 -1.36 -25.81
N THR A 390 -0.45 -1.54 -25.84
CA THR A 390 -1.28 -1.30 -27.02
C THR A 390 -1.77 0.14 -27.03
N GLY A 391 -1.09 0.99 -27.82
CA GLY A 391 -1.41 2.41 -27.95
C GLY A 391 -0.98 3.28 -26.76
N ARG A 392 -1.13 4.61 -26.91
CA ARG A 392 -0.63 5.61 -25.93
C ARG A 392 -1.37 5.57 -24.58
N LEU A 393 -2.62 5.10 -24.55
CA LEU A 393 -3.43 5.08 -23.33
C LEU A 393 -3.04 3.98 -22.35
N ASP A 394 -2.46 2.88 -22.80
CA ASP A 394 -2.06 1.76 -21.94
C ASP A 394 -1.03 2.20 -20.87
N PRO A 395 0.15 2.75 -21.23
CA PRO A 395 1.09 3.21 -20.22
C PRO A 395 0.56 4.39 -19.39
N VAL A 396 -0.32 5.23 -19.95
CA VAL A 396 -0.99 6.32 -19.20
C VAL A 396 -1.81 5.75 -18.05
N ARG A 397 -2.70 4.80 -18.35
CA ARG A 397 -3.53 4.13 -17.36
C ARG A 397 -2.67 3.50 -16.26
N ARG A 398 -1.70 2.69 -16.64
CA ARG A 398 -0.85 1.96 -15.67
C ARG A 398 0.00 2.89 -14.80
N SER A 399 0.53 3.98 -15.37
CA SER A 399 1.29 4.97 -14.60
C SER A 399 0.42 5.64 -13.54
N LEU A 400 -0.81 6.01 -13.90
CA LEU A 400 -1.78 6.57 -12.96
C LEU A 400 -2.18 5.53 -11.90
N GLU A 401 -2.43 4.28 -12.28
CA GLU A 401 -2.76 3.20 -11.33
C GLU A 401 -1.61 2.97 -10.34
N PHE A 402 -0.35 2.87 -10.80
CA PHE A 402 0.81 2.66 -9.91
C PHE A 402 1.08 3.82 -8.95
N CYS A 403 0.79 5.03 -9.40
CA CYS A 403 0.94 6.22 -8.57
C CYS A 403 -0.21 6.30 -7.56
N GLY A 404 -1.46 6.18 -8.03
CA GLY A 404 -2.65 6.27 -7.20
C GLY A 404 -2.79 5.15 -6.17
N ASP A 405 -2.33 3.94 -6.49
CA ASP A 405 -2.24 2.82 -5.54
C ASP A 405 -1.29 3.11 -4.36
N ARG A 406 -0.15 3.77 -4.64
CA ARG A 406 0.82 4.15 -3.60
C ARG A 406 0.43 5.41 -2.84
N ALA A 407 -0.18 6.36 -3.54
CA ALA A 407 -0.55 7.65 -2.97
C ALA A 407 -1.88 7.59 -2.21
N GLY A 408 -2.76 6.63 -2.52
CA GLY A 408 -4.14 6.61 -2.01
C GLY A 408 -5.04 7.69 -2.62
N VAL A 409 -4.48 8.59 -3.44
CA VAL A 409 -5.16 9.71 -4.09
C VAL A 409 -4.81 9.77 -5.59
N PRO A 410 -5.68 10.35 -6.44
CA PRO A 410 -5.40 10.49 -7.86
C PRO A 410 -4.12 11.26 -8.14
N CYS A 411 -3.27 10.70 -8.99
CA CYS A 411 -2.06 11.35 -9.46
C CYS A 411 -2.29 12.18 -10.74
N LEU A 412 -1.39 13.14 -10.96
CA LEU A 412 -1.32 13.93 -12.18
C LEU A 412 -0.48 13.19 -13.23
N LEU A 413 -0.99 13.10 -14.46
CA LEU A 413 -0.20 12.66 -15.60
C LEU A 413 0.80 13.76 -15.97
N ALA A 414 2.10 13.54 -15.72
CA ALA A 414 3.17 14.48 -16.00
C ALA A 414 3.55 14.50 -17.48
N ALA A 415 3.81 13.32 -18.06
CA ALA A 415 4.33 13.21 -19.42
C ALA A 415 3.81 11.96 -20.13
N VAL A 416 3.72 12.07 -21.46
CA VAL A 416 3.43 10.96 -22.38
C VAL A 416 4.40 11.05 -23.54
N ASP A 417 5.06 9.92 -23.82
CA ASP A 417 6.11 9.81 -24.82
C ASP A 417 7.26 10.80 -24.56
N ASP A 418 7.42 11.81 -25.40
CA ASP A 418 8.51 12.81 -25.33
C ASP A 418 8.03 14.19 -24.88
N ARG A 419 6.80 14.29 -24.38
CA ARG A 419 6.15 15.58 -24.14
C ARG A 419 5.41 15.62 -22.82
N PHE A 420 5.37 16.80 -22.22
CA PHE A 420 4.55 17.04 -21.05
C PHE A 420 3.07 16.98 -21.41
N ALA A 421 2.27 16.39 -20.51
CA ALA A 421 0.84 16.19 -20.69
C ALA A 421 0.00 17.43 -20.32
N PHE A 422 0.64 18.51 -19.87
CA PHE A 422 0.02 19.81 -19.59
C PHE A 422 1.07 20.93 -19.73
N PRO A 423 0.63 22.18 -19.95
CA PRO A 423 1.52 23.34 -19.93
C PRO A 423 1.88 23.75 -18.49
N PHE A 424 3.18 23.97 -18.23
CA PHE A 424 3.69 24.44 -16.95
C PHE A 424 3.51 25.94 -16.79
N PRO A 425 3.04 26.41 -15.63
CA PRO A 425 2.99 27.83 -15.39
C PRO A 425 4.40 28.38 -15.18
N GLU A 426 4.75 29.42 -15.93
CA GLU A 426 6.07 30.06 -15.88
C GLU A 426 6.09 31.21 -14.88
N GLY A 427 7.25 31.40 -14.23
CA GLY A 427 7.50 32.53 -13.35
C GLY A 427 6.63 32.56 -12.09
N VAL A 428 6.01 31.45 -11.71
CA VAL A 428 5.24 31.31 -10.46
C VAL A 428 5.77 30.13 -9.66
N GLU A 429 5.66 30.23 -8.35
CA GLU A 429 5.96 29.11 -7.47
C GLU A 429 4.75 28.19 -7.38
N ILE A 430 4.95 26.90 -7.67
CA ILE A 430 3.92 25.86 -7.59
C ILE A 430 3.93 25.32 -6.17
N GLU A 431 2.84 25.52 -5.42
CA GLU A 431 2.69 25.02 -4.05
C GLU A 431 2.11 23.60 -3.99
N GLY A 432 1.41 23.18 -5.05
CA GLY A 432 0.71 21.91 -5.06
C GLY A 432 -0.23 21.73 -6.25
N LEU A 433 -0.98 20.63 -6.23
CA LEU A 433 -2.07 20.39 -7.19
C LEU A 433 -3.31 21.16 -6.75
N PHE A 434 -3.93 21.88 -7.69
CA PHE A 434 -5.18 22.57 -7.43
C PHE A 434 -6.36 21.59 -7.53
N ARG A 435 -7.03 21.36 -6.39
CA ARG A 435 -8.21 20.52 -6.24
C ARG A 435 -9.40 21.39 -5.82
N PRO A 436 -10.18 21.93 -6.77
CA PRO A 436 -11.28 22.86 -6.47
C PRO A 436 -12.26 22.36 -5.41
N GLU A 437 -12.53 21.05 -5.39
CA GLU A 437 -13.44 20.37 -4.48
C GLU A 437 -13.07 20.50 -3.00
N SER A 438 -11.78 20.63 -2.71
CA SER A 438 -11.23 20.63 -1.34
C SER A 438 -10.40 21.86 -1.01
N ASP A 439 -10.19 22.80 -1.94
CA ASP A 439 -9.36 23.99 -1.68
C ASP A 439 -10.02 24.90 -0.63
N MET A 440 -9.32 25.12 0.47
CA MET A 440 -9.77 25.92 1.61
C MET A 440 -9.87 27.42 1.29
N ALA A 441 -9.22 27.90 0.22
CA ALA A 441 -9.33 29.29 -0.22
C ALA A 441 -10.67 29.59 -0.92
N LEU A 442 -11.48 28.56 -1.21
CA LEU A 442 -12.78 28.67 -1.85
C LEU A 442 -13.89 28.30 -0.88
N SER A 443 -14.93 29.13 -0.80
CA SER A 443 -16.19 28.79 -0.14
C SER A 443 -16.94 27.69 -0.91
N PRO A 444 -17.88 26.94 -0.29
CA PRO A 444 -18.62 25.87 -0.98
C PRO A 444 -19.26 26.30 -2.31
N ALA A 445 -19.88 27.49 -2.36
CA ALA A 445 -20.48 28.03 -3.58
C ALA A 445 -19.44 28.38 -4.65
N GLN A 446 -18.27 28.87 -4.24
CA GLN A 446 -17.15 29.14 -5.14
C GLN A 446 -16.57 27.85 -5.72
N ARG A 447 -16.46 26.79 -4.91
CA ARG A 447 -16.00 25.46 -5.38
C ARG A 447 -16.91 24.92 -6.47
N GLU A 448 -18.22 24.95 -6.24
CA GLU A 448 -19.22 24.50 -7.22
C GLU A 448 -19.08 25.27 -8.55
N ARG A 449 -18.94 26.59 -8.47
CA ARG A 449 -18.75 27.44 -9.66
C ARG A 449 -17.45 27.14 -10.40
N VAL A 450 -16.32 26.95 -9.68
CA VAL A 450 -15.05 26.56 -10.29
C VAL A 450 -15.18 25.18 -10.94
N MET A 451 -15.68 24.17 -10.22
CA MET A 451 -15.84 22.81 -10.75
C MET A 451 -16.73 22.77 -12.00
N ALA A 452 -17.75 23.61 -12.08
CA ALA A 452 -18.67 23.66 -13.22
C ALA A 452 -18.00 24.14 -14.53
N VAL A 453 -16.97 24.99 -14.45
CA VAL A 453 -16.40 25.65 -15.64
C VAL A 453 -14.91 25.42 -15.83
N TYR A 454 -14.16 25.10 -14.78
CA TYR A 454 -12.70 25.04 -14.77
C TYR A 454 -12.17 23.70 -15.31
N ALA A 455 -12.55 23.41 -16.56
CA ALA A 455 -12.15 22.23 -17.29
C ALA A 455 -11.65 22.61 -18.69
N GLY A 456 -10.84 21.73 -19.29
CA GLY A 456 -10.34 21.90 -20.65
C GLY A 456 -8.81 21.85 -20.73
N PRO A 457 -8.23 21.68 -21.93
CA PRO A 457 -6.79 21.62 -22.13
C PRO A 457 -6.13 23.00 -22.24
N ASP A 458 -6.92 24.04 -22.54
CA ASP A 458 -6.44 25.41 -22.73
C ASP A 458 -6.02 26.08 -21.42
N TRP A 459 -5.34 27.23 -21.54
CA TRP A 459 -4.94 28.02 -20.38
C TRP A 459 -6.16 28.49 -19.60
N ARG A 460 -6.09 28.26 -18.29
CA ARG A 460 -7.12 28.60 -17.31
C ARG A 460 -6.48 29.11 -16.03
N ALA A 461 -7.19 30.00 -15.33
CA ALA A 461 -6.75 30.53 -14.06
C ALA A 461 -7.93 30.81 -13.12
N VAL A 462 -7.68 30.66 -11.83
CA VAL A 462 -8.60 31.08 -10.75
C VAL A 462 -7.92 32.18 -9.95
N ALA A 463 -8.60 33.31 -9.80
CA ALA A 463 -8.23 34.38 -8.89
C ALA A 463 -9.24 34.45 -7.72
N VAL A 464 -8.74 34.77 -6.53
CA VAL A 464 -9.54 34.90 -5.31
C VAL A 464 -9.25 36.24 -4.62
N GLY A 465 -10.27 36.86 -4.05
CA GLY A 465 -10.19 38.07 -3.23
C GLY A 465 -11.18 38.02 -2.06
N ALA A 466 -11.22 39.05 -1.22
CA ALA A 466 -12.10 39.07 -0.03
C ALA A 466 -13.61 38.98 -0.33
N GLY A 467 -14.00 39.24 -1.59
CA GLY A 467 -15.37 39.14 -2.08
C GLY A 467 -15.62 37.85 -2.86
N ASP A 468 -15.44 37.92 -4.18
CA ASP A 468 -15.74 36.83 -5.11
C ASP A 468 -14.48 36.32 -5.83
N ILE A 469 -14.65 35.29 -6.66
CA ILE A 469 -13.60 34.70 -7.50
C ILE A 469 -13.68 35.23 -8.92
N GLY A 470 -12.56 35.16 -9.64
CA GLY A 470 -12.51 35.25 -11.10
C GLY A 470 -12.05 33.92 -11.68
N VAL A 471 -12.76 33.41 -12.69
CA VAL A 471 -12.48 32.09 -13.29
C VAL A 471 -12.44 32.23 -14.79
N THR A 472 -11.26 32.00 -15.37
CA THR A 472 -11.08 32.03 -16.81
C THR A 472 -10.70 30.66 -17.34
N VAL A 473 -11.26 30.31 -18.51
CA VAL A 473 -10.92 29.11 -19.29
C VAL A 473 -10.78 29.46 -20.78
N GLY A 474 -10.17 28.57 -21.56
CA GLY A 474 -10.14 28.69 -23.02
C GLY A 474 -9.24 29.83 -23.53
N ARG A 475 -8.13 30.12 -22.86
CA ARG A 475 -7.17 31.17 -23.30
C ARG A 475 -5.98 30.56 -24.03
N GLY A 476 -5.36 31.37 -24.90
CA GLY A 476 -4.21 30.95 -25.69
C GLY A 476 -2.88 31.01 -24.92
N SER A 477 -2.84 31.73 -23.79
CA SER A 477 -1.63 31.88 -22.98
C SER A 477 -1.92 32.02 -21.49
N GLN A 478 -0.90 31.73 -20.66
CA GLN A 478 -0.92 31.98 -19.22
C GLN A 478 -1.27 33.43 -18.89
N ARG A 479 -0.67 34.38 -19.61
CA ARG A 479 -0.84 35.81 -19.39
C ARG A 479 -2.30 36.20 -19.60
N GLU A 480 -2.91 35.76 -20.70
CA GLU A 480 -4.33 36.02 -20.97
C GLU A 480 -5.25 35.40 -19.91
N ALA A 481 -4.97 34.17 -19.48
CA ALA A 481 -5.76 33.49 -18.44
C ALA A 481 -5.69 34.22 -17.10
N THR A 482 -4.48 34.56 -16.66
CA THR A 482 -4.25 35.24 -15.38
C THR A 482 -4.76 36.68 -15.38
N GLU A 483 -4.52 37.46 -16.44
CA GLU A 483 -5.07 38.82 -16.57
C GLU A 483 -6.59 38.82 -16.58
N SER A 484 -7.22 37.89 -17.32
CA SER A 484 -8.68 37.77 -17.37
C SER A 484 -9.28 37.38 -16.02
N ALA A 485 -8.71 36.38 -15.34
CA ALA A 485 -9.19 35.95 -14.03
C ALA A 485 -9.04 37.07 -12.98
N MET A 486 -7.92 37.79 -12.98
CA MET A 486 -7.72 38.95 -12.11
C MET A 486 -8.70 40.08 -12.42
N ALA A 487 -8.95 40.37 -13.70
CA ALA A 487 -9.91 41.40 -14.10
C ALA A 487 -11.34 41.06 -13.69
N GLU A 488 -11.75 39.80 -13.78
CA GLU A 488 -13.06 39.34 -13.31
C GLU A 488 -13.17 39.46 -11.79
N CYS A 489 -12.19 38.95 -11.04
CA CYS A 489 -12.16 39.04 -9.58
C CYS A 489 -12.18 40.49 -9.09
N ARG A 490 -11.43 41.39 -9.75
CA ARG A 490 -11.34 42.81 -9.39
C ARG A 490 -12.63 43.60 -9.56
N ARG A 491 -13.66 43.04 -10.21
CA ARG A 491 -14.99 43.66 -10.27
C ARG A 491 -15.66 43.71 -8.91
N THR A 492 -15.33 42.79 -8.01
CA THR A 492 -15.97 42.65 -6.69
C THR A 492 -15.00 42.90 -5.53
N ALA A 493 -13.69 42.68 -5.72
CA ALA A 493 -12.70 42.85 -4.66
C ALA A 493 -11.37 43.44 -5.18
N PRO A 494 -10.83 44.53 -4.60
CA PRO A 494 -9.59 45.13 -5.09
C PRO A 494 -8.33 44.30 -4.77
N ASP A 495 -8.40 43.41 -3.79
CA ASP A 495 -7.29 42.62 -3.22
C ASP A 495 -7.15 41.21 -3.83
N CYS A 496 -7.55 41.04 -5.08
CA CYS A 496 -7.46 39.75 -5.76
C CYS A 496 -6.02 39.28 -5.98
N ARG A 497 -5.82 37.98 -5.84
CA ARG A 497 -4.59 37.25 -6.19
C ARG A 497 -4.90 36.00 -6.99
N ILE A 498 -3.92 35.51 -7.75
CA ILE A 498 -4.05 34.19 -8.39
C ILE A 498 -3.97 33.11 -7.32
N LEU A 499 -4.91 32.17 -7.37
CA LEU A 499 -4.93 30.95 -6.57
C LEU A 499 -4.38 29.77 -7.38
N ALA A 500 -4.78 29.67 -8.65
CA ALA A 500 -4.45 28.53 -9.48
C ALA A 500 -4.25 28.92 -10.94
N ILE A 501 -3.37 28.17 -11.61
CA ILE A 501 -3.14 28.23 -13.06
C ILE A 501 -3.13 26.78 -13.57
N ASN A 502 -3.99 26.47 -14.53
CA ASN A 502 -4.21 25.11 -15.01
C ASN A 502 -4.49 24.14 -13.86
N THR A 503 -3.67 23.11 -13.69
CA THR A 503 -3.83 22.10 -12.64
C THR A 503 -3.04 22.44 -11.36
N PHE A 504 -2.34 23.57 -11.34
CA PHE A 504 -1.43 23.93 -10.25
C PHE A 504 -2.01 25.01 -9.36
N ARG A 505 -1.87 24.79 -8.05
CA ARG A 505 -2.00 25.83 -7.04
C ARG A 505 -0.71 26.61 -7.00
N VAL A 506 -0.80 27.93 -7.02
CA VAL A 506 0.37 28.80 -7.14
C VAL A 506 0.44 29.77 -5.96
N ALA A 507 1.65 30.06 -5.51
CA ALA A 507 1.88 31.08 -4.50
C ALA A 507 1.60 32.47 -5.12
N ALA A 508 1.05 33.36 -4.31
CA ALA A 508 1.14 34.78 -4.64
C ALA A 508 2.61 35.18 -4.54
N ARG A 509 3.20 35.72 -5.61
CA ARG A 509 4.55 36.29 -5.51
C ARG A 509 4.56 37.30 -4.34
N PRO A 510 5.56 37.25 -3.44
CA PRO A 510 5.70 38.23 -2.36
C PRO A 510 5.84 39.66 -2.88
#